data_AF-A0A9E4FQR9-F1
#
_entry.id   AF-A0A9E4FQR9-F1
#
_cell.length_a   1.000
_cell.length_b   1.000
_cell.length_c   1.000
_cell.angle_alpha   90.00
_cell.angle_beta   90.00
_cell.angle_gamma   90.00
#
_symmetry.space_group_name_H-M   'P 1'
#
loop_
_entity.id
_entity.type
_entity.pdbx_description
1 polymer ?
#
loop_
_entity_poly.entity_id
_entity_poly.type
_entity_poly.pdbx_seq_one_letter_code
_entity_poly.pdbx_strand_id
1 'polypeptide(L)'
;MEITLKFYRFSPGNGSKGDFQEYPVEIDESATVLDALMQVKEDQDSTIAFRGSCRTGFCGDCTMRISRRNRMACSTTVGAAQNEGTITVEPVRLITTTKDMMYDLDTWVYDKYKAVEPWIETDQKSPDKEHVVSNKVVQDLRKVMSCTMCWLCDEGCSTMVVDRKFVGPLALTKAYRSVFDPRDNRTEARLKNLSEKNGMWDCCHCYEASEHCPKGIDPTERIFALRNKAIKANAGIPTVRNHYRSFAKSVKSHGWLDEARLAIETEGLTNIKGQLKQVPLAIKAFRKGKRPLPYFLHEKREGRDRIKRIFEKWEENE
;
A
#
# COMPACT_ATOMS: atom_id res chain seq x y z
N MET A 1 24.53 -28.12 -2.26
CA MET A 1 23.53 -28.77 -3.14
C MET A 1 23.67 -28.18 -4.54
N GLU A 2 23.32 -28.94 -5.59
CA GLU A 2 23.25 -28.37 -6.93
C GLU A 2 21.85 -27.82 -7.21
N ILE A 3 21.79 -26.61 -7.77
CA ILE A 3 20.56 -25.99 -8.26
C ILE A 3 20.76 -25.46 -9.68
N THR A 4 19.65 -25.24 -10.39
CA THR A 4 19.62 -24.46 -11.62
C THR A 4 19.04 -23.08 -11.34
N LEU A 5 19.85 -22.04 -11.51
CA LEU A 5 19.39 -20.66 -11.47
C LEU A 5 18.88 -20.26 -12.87
N LYS A 6 17.56 -20.19 -13.02
CA LYS A 6 16.88 -19.76 -14.23
C LYS A 6 16.69 -18.25 -14.20
N PHE A 7 17.60 -17.51 -14.81
CA PHE A 7 17.71 -16.06 -14.73
C PHE A 7 17.20 -15.40 -16.01
N TYR A 8 16.24 -14.47 -15.88
CA TYR A 8 15.75 -13.71 -17.02
C TYR A 8 16.77 -12.66 -17.47
N ARG A 9 17.14 -12.71 -18.75
CA ARG A 9 18.09 -11.80 -19.39
C ARG A 9 17.38 -10.79 -20.25
N PHE A 10 17.74 -9.53 -20.10
CA PHE A 10 17.26 -8.44 -20.94
C PHE A 10 18.33 -7.37 -21.09
N SER A 11 18.60 -6.94 -22.33
CA SER A 11 19.49 -5.83 -22.61
C SER A 11 18.79 -4.79 -23.49
N PRO A 12 18.80 -3.50 -23.13
CA PRO A 12 18.27 -2.47 -23.98
C PRO A 12 19.14 -2.35 -25.24
N GLY A 13 18.51 -2.20 -26.42
CA GLY A 13 19.21 -1.88 -27.68
C GLY A 13 19.44 -3.04 -28.66
N ASN A 14 19.20 -4.30 -28.29
CA ASN A 14 19.32 -5.45 -29.20
C ASN A 14 17.99 -5.87 -29.86
N GLY A 15 16.89 -5.16 -29.59
CA GLY A 15 15.54 -5.52 -30.07
C GLY A 15 14.95 -6.80 -29.46
N SER A 16 15.65 -7.44 -28.51
CA SER A 16 15.20 -8.66 -27.85
C SER A 16 14.10 -8.36 -26.83
N LYS A 17 13.13 -9.27 -26.73
CA LYS A 17 12.10 -9.27 -25.67
C LYS A 17 12.60 -9.88 -24.35
N GLY A 18 13.88 -10.22 -24.28
CA GLY A 18 14.50 -10.97 -23.19
C GLY A 18 14.11 -12.44 -23.19
N ASP A 19 14.95 -13.28 -22.60
CA ASP A 19 14.73 -14.72 -22.47
C ASP A 19 15.42 -15.25 -21.22
N PHE A 20 15.06 -16.45 -20.79
CA PHE A 20 15.70 -17.12 -19.67
C PHE A 20 17.01 -17.78 -20.08
N GLN A 21 18.01 -17.64 -19.22
CA GLN A 21 19.23 -18.42 -19.26
C GLN A 21 19.35 -19.24 -17.97
N GLU A 22 19.96 -20.40 -18.07
CA GLU A 22 20.07 -21.35 -16.97
C GLU A 22 21.54 -21.51 -16.59
N TYR A 23 21.81 -21.33 -15.30
CA TYR A 23 23.15 -21.43 -14.72
C TYR A 23 23.14 -22.51 -13.64
N PRO A 24 23.90 -23.60 -13.78
CA PRO A 24 24.08 -24.56 -12.70
C PRO A 24 24.91 -23.92 -11.59
N VAL A 25 24.49 -24.06 -10.33
CA VAL A 25 25.19 -23.50 -9.17
C VAL A 25 25.25 -24.54 -8.07
N GLU A 26 26.46 -24.88 -7.65
CA GLU A 26 26.68 -25.65 -6.41
C GLU A 26 26.81 -24.67 -5.24
N ILE A 27 25.82 -24.69 -4.35
CA ILE A 27 25.74 -23.77 -3.21
C ILE A 27 25.01 -24.41 -2.03
N ASP A 28 25.31 -23.96 -0.81
CA ASP A 28 24.62 -24.43 0.40
C ASP A 28 23.15 -23.96 0.45
N GLU A 29 22.25 -24.77 1.00
CA GLU A 29 20.82 -24.42 1.07
C GLU A 29 20.53 -23.20 1.97
N SER A 30 21.41 -22.94 2.95
CA SER A 30 21.32 -21.80 3.87
C SER A 30 21.85 -20.51 3.25
N ALA A 31 22.60 -20.59 2.15
CA ALA A 31 23.05 -19.43 1.40
C ALA A 31 21.86 -18.67 0.82
N THR A 32 22.05 -17.39 0.51
CA THR A 32 20.98 -16.53 -0.02
C THR A 32 20.92 -16.62 -1.54
N VAL A 33 19.77 -16.27 -2.13
CA VAL A 33 19.65 -16.13 -3.59
C VAL A 33 20.61 -15.06 -4.12
N LEU A 34 20.94 -14.04 -3.32
CA LEU A 34 21.96 -13.06 -3.71
C LEU A 34 23.35 -13.70 -3.82
N ASP A 35 23.70 -14.64 -2.93
CA ASP A 35 24.99 -15.35 -3.00
C ASP A 35 25.08 -16.18 -4.29
N ALA A 36 24.01 -16.89 -4.65
CA ALA A 36 23.93 -17.62 -5.93
C ALA A 36 24.07 -16.68 -7.15
N LEU A 37 23.43 -15.51 -7.12
CA LEU A 37 23.57 -14.49 -8.17
C LEU A 37 25.00 -13.94 -8.29
N MET A 38 25.67 -13.72 -7.17
CA MET A 38 27.06 -13.27 -7.14
C MET A 38 27.98 -14.34 -7.71
N GLN A 39 27.82 -15.60 -7.28
CA GLN A 39 28.61 -16.73 -7.79
C GLN A 39 28.46 -16.89 -9.31
N VAL A 40 27.24 -16.82 -9.85
CA VAL A 40 27.03 -16.85 -11.32
C VAL A 40 27.75 -15.69 -12.01
N LYS A 41 27.69 -14.49 -11.44
CA LYS A 41 28.35 -13.31 -12.01
C LYS A 41 29.87 -13.44 -12.01
N GLU A 42 30.45 -14.00 -10.95
CA GLU A 42 31.89 -14.12 -10.75
C GLU A 42 32.48 -15.27 -11.58
N ASP A 43 31.81 -16.42 -11.60
CA ASP A 43 32.39 -17.66 -12.12
C ASP A 43 31.92 -18.03 -13.54
N GLN A 44 30.74 -17.55 -13.98
CA GLN A 44 30.10 -18.04 -15.21
C GLN A 44 29.80 -16.93 -16.22
N ASP A 45 29.16 -15.85 -15.79
CA ASP A 45 28.74 -14.76 -16.68
C ASP A 45 28.77 -13.39 -15.99
N SER A 46 29.88 -12.68 -16.16
CA SER A 46 30.07 -11.33 -15.63
C SER A 46 29.14 -10.27 -16.23
N THR A 47 28.40 -10.59 -17.30
CA THR A 47 27.53 -9.64 -17.99
C THR A 47 26.14 -9.50 -17.38
N ILE A 48 25.73 -10.42 -16.48
CA ILE A 48 24.46 -10.31 -15.75
C ILE A 48 24.44 -9.05 -14.87
N ALA A 49 23.29 -8.38 -14.83
CA ALA A 49 23.10 -7.18 -14.04
C ALA A 49 21.98 -7.34 -13.01
N PHE A 50 22.26 -6.98 -11.77
CA PHE A 50 21.28 -6.96 -10.69
C PHE A 50 21.68 -5.94 -9.63
N ARG A 51 20.70 -5.48 -8.85
CA ARG A 51 20.93 -4.61 -7.69
C ARG A 51 21.17 -5.46 -6.44
N GLY A 52 22.17 -5.08 -5.65
CA GLY A 52 22.50 -5.70 -4.38
C GLY A 52 23.57 -4.86 -3.66
N SER A 53 23.42 -4.67 -2.35
CA SER A 53 24.36 -3.84 -1.57
C SER A 53 24.54 -4.37 -0.15
N CYS A 54 23.59 -4.14 0.76
CA CYS A 54 23.81 -4.34 2.20
C CYS A 54 23.91 -5.80 2.67
N ARG A 55 23.44 -6.77 1.86
CA ARG A 55 23.38 -8.21 2.16
C ARG A 55 22.65 -8.62 3.46
N THR A 56 21.91 -7.71 4.09
CA THR A 56 21.30 -7.89 5.42
C THR A 56 19.79 -7.63 5.43
N GLY A 57 19.17 -7.46 4.26
CA GLY A 57 17.75 -7.15 4.13
C GLY A 57 17.37 -5.71 4.53
N PHE A 58 18.35 -4.81 4.67
CA PHE A 58 18.13 -3.45 5.15
C PHE A 58 17.95 -2.39 4.06
N CYS A 59 18.69 -2.43 2.95
CA CYS A 59 18.64 -1.36 1.94
C CYS A 59 17.51 -1.50 0.92
N GLY A 60 16.89 -2.68 0.79
CA GLY A 60 15.81 -2.92 -0.17
C GLY A 60 16.22 -3.06 -1.65
N ASP A 61 17.49 -2.83 -2.00
CA ASP A 61 17.98 -2.82 -3.39
C ASP A 61 17.86 -4.16 -4.12
N CYS A 62 17.96 -5.29 -3.44
CA CYS A 62 17.92 -6.61 -4.08
C CYS A 62 16.50 -7.17 -4.22
N THR A 63 15.52 -6.29 -4.35
CA THR A 63 14.13 -6.68 -4.57
C THR A 63 13.96 -7.16 -5.99
N MET A 64 13.45 -8.38 -6.15
CA MET A 64 13.20 -9.02 -7.43
C MET A 64 12.12 -10.09 -7.27
N ARG A 65 11.70 -10.71 -8.38
CA ARG A 65 10.75 -11.81 -8.34
C ARG A 65 11.52 -13.12 -8.36
N ILE A 66 11.41 -13.88 -7.28
CA ILE A 66 12.13 -15.13 -7.02
C ILE A 66 11.11 -16.24 -6.90
N SER A 67 11.17 -17.21 -7.81
CA SER A 67 10.26 -18.36 -7.88
C SER A 67 8.79 -17.92 -7.77
N ARG A 68 8.41 -16.96 -8.62
CA ARG A 68 7.08 -16.33 -8.71
C ARG A 68 6.64 -15.48 -7.51
N ARG A 69 7.51 -15.25 -6.52
CA ARG A 69 7.22 -14.42 -5.34
C ARG A 69 8.09 -13.17 -5.32
N ASN A 70 7.53 -12.04 -4.91
CA ASN A 70 8.30 -10.81 -4.73
C ASN A 70 9.09 -10.91 -3.42
N ARG A 71 10.41 -10.87 -3.51
CA ARG A 71 11.30 -11.10 -2.37
C ARG A 71 12.57 -10.25 -2.48
N MET A 72 13.26 -10.06 -1.37
CA MET A 72 14.64 -9.56 -1.37
C MET A 72 15.60 -10.75 -1.48
N ALA A 73 16.48 -10.73 -2.48
CA ALA A 73 17.39 -11.84 -2.74
C ALA A 73 18.33 -12.14 -1.56
N CYS A 74 18.81 -11.11 -0.86
CA CYS A 74 19.73 -11.28 0.27
C CYS A 74 19.08 -11.77 1.56
N SER A 75 17.75 -11.84 1.63
CA SER A 75 17.03 -12.35 2.81
C SER A 75 16.23 -13.61 2.49
N THR A 76 16.42 -14.17 1.29
CA THR A 76 15.76 -15.38 0.84
C THR A 76 16.82 -16.44 0.68
N THR A 77 16.71 -17.54 1.44
CA THR A 77 17.65 -18.66 1.32
C THR A 77 17.36 -19.47 0.06
N VAL A 78 18.38 -20.14 -0.47
CA VAL A 78 18.29 -21.07 -1.60
C VAL A 78 17.28 -22.17 -1.29
N GLY A 79 17.33 -22.76 -0.10
CA GLY A 79 16.38 -23.79 0.32
C GLY A 79 14.93 -23.33 0.32
N ALA A 80 14.65 -22.08 0.71
CA ALA A 80 13.30 -21.50 0.72
C ALA A 80 12.83 -20.98 -0.66
N ALA A 81 13.74 -20.84 -1.63
CA ALA A 81 13.44 -20.33 -2.97
C ALA A 81 13.35 -21.43 -4.03
N GLN A 82 14.12 -22.51 -3.88
CA GLN A 82 14.15 -23.58 -4.86
C GLN A 82 12.81 -24.31 -4.95
N ASN A 83 12.47 -24.71 -6.17
CA ASN A 83 11.38 -25.61 -6.47
C ASN A 83 11.93 -26.70 -7.39
N GLU A 84 11.99 -27.94 -6.90
CA GLU A 84 12.54 -29.09 -7.63
C GLU A 84 13.96 -28.80 -8.17
N GLY A 85 14.81 -28.18 -7.34
CA GLY A 85 16.18 -27.82 -7.70
C GLY A 85 16.32 -26.59 -8.60
N THR A 86 15.23 -25.91 -8.96
CA THR A 86 15.28 -24.71 -9.81
C THR A 86 14.89 -23.46 -9.03
N ILE A 87 15.65 -22.37 -9.21
CA ILE A 87 15.28 -21.03 -8.75
C ILE A 87 15.08 -20.13 -9.96
N THR A 88 13.85 -19.65 -10.19
CA THR A 88 13.58 -18.67 -11.25
C THR A 88 13.76 -17.25 -10.73
N VAL A 89 14.56 -16.43 -11.41
CA VAL A 89 14.78 -15.02 -11.08
C VAL A 89 14.30 -14.14 -12.24
N GLU A 90 13.38 -13.24 -11.93
CA GLU A 90 12.70 -12.34 -12.86
C GLU A 90 12.66 -10.91 -12.32
N PRO A 91 12.62 -9.89 -13.19
CA PRO A 91 12.46 -8.52 -12.73
C PRO A 91 11.10 -8.30 -12.05
N VAL A 92 11.03 -7.24 -11.25
CA VAL A 92 9.77 -6.75 -10.69
C VAL A 92 8.82 -6.30 -11.81
N ARG A 93 7.51 -6.40 -11.61
CA ARG A 93 6.51 -6.21 -12.69
C ARG A 93 6.13 -4.75 -12.89
N LEU A 94 6.10 -3.97 -11.82
CA LEU A 94 5.57 -2.61 -11.87
C LEU A 94 6.62 -1.60 -12.32
N ILE A 95 7.87 -1.81 -11.94
CA ILE A 95 8.97 -0.90 -12.24
C ILE A 95 9.56 -1.25 -13.61
N THR A 96 9.81 -0.23 -14.43
CA THR A 96 10.43 -0.41 -15.74
C THR A 96 11.82 -1.01 -15.58
N THR A 97 12.03 -2.17 -16.20
CA THR A 97 13.33 -2.86 -16.22
C THR A 97 14.25 -2.16 -17.22
N THR A 98 15.46 -1.81 -16.79
CA THR A 98 16.47 -1.17 -17.63
C THR A 98 17.44 -2.19 -18.23
N LYS A 99 17.84 -3.21 -17.48
CA LYS A 99 18.66 -4.36 -17.91
C LYS A 99 18.54 -5.49 -16.89
N ASP A 100 18.29 -6.73 -17.30
CA ASP A 100 18.22 -7.89 -16.41
C ASP A 100 17.36 -7.63 -15.14
N MET A 101 17.95 -7.57 -13.93
CA MET A 101 17.26 -7.23 -12.66
C MET A 101 17.49 -5.77 -12.21
N MET A 102 17.91 -4.91 -13.12
CA MET A 102 18.04 -3.47 -12.91
C MET A 102 16.74 -2.77 -13.32
N TYR A 103 16.34 -1.77 -12.55
CA TYR A 103 15.08 -1.06 -12.75
C TYR A 103 15.23 0.43 -12.47
N ASP A 104 14.38 1.23 -13.12
CA ASP A 104 14.31 2.68 -12.94
C ASP A 104 13.52 3.04 -11.67
N LEU A 105 14.26 3.33 -10.59
CA LEU A 105 13.68 3.75 -9.32
C LEU A 105 13.21 5.20 -9.31
N ASP A 106 13.75 6.06 -10.16
CA ASP A 106 13.46 7.50 -10.12
C ASP A 106 12.01 7.76 -10.47
N THR A 107 11.60 7.31 -11.66
CA THR A 107 10.27 7.54 -12.21
C THR A 107 9.17 6.81 -11.42
N TRP A 108 9.48 5.64 -10.86
CA TRP A 108 8.46 4.83 -10.19
C TRP A 108 8.36 5.12 -8.69
N VAL A 109 9.50 5.13 -7.99
CA VAL A 109 9.52 5.18 -6.53
C VAL A 109 9.76 6.60 -6.05
N TYR A 110 10.84 7.25 -6.49
CA TYR A 110 11.26 8.50 -5.88
C TYR A 110 10.31 9.65 -6.21
N ASP A 111 9.69 9.65 -7.40
CA ASP A 111 8.65 10.64 -7.74
C ASP A 111 7.41 10.50 -6.85
N LYS A 112 6.94 9.27 -6.60
CA LYS A 112 5.82 9.01 -5.68
C LYS A 112 6.18 9.34 -4.23
N TYR A 113 7.41 9.03 -3.81
CA TYR A 113 7.93 9.39 -2.49
C TYR A 113 7.98 10.90 -2.30
N LYS A 114 8.47 11.66 -3.28
CA LYS A 114 8.52 13.13 -3.22
C LYS A 114 7.12 13.75 -3.22
N ALA A 115 6.17 13.16 -3.96
CA ALA A 115 4.79 13.65 -4.07
C ALA A 115 4.03 13.72 -2.73
N VAL A 116 4.45 12.94 -1.72
CA VAL A 116 3.84 12.95 -0.38
C VAL A 116 4.61 13.79 0.65
N GLU A 117 5.68 14.47 0.22
CA GLU A 117 6.50 15.38 1.03
C GLU A 117 6.91 14.83 2.42
N PRO A 118 7.56 13.65 2.51
CA PRO A 118 7.69 12.86 3.75
C PRO A 118 8.79 13.36 4.71
N TRP A 119 8.98 14.68 4.77
CA TRP A 119 9.80 15.40 5.75
C TRP A 119 8.90 16.09 6.78
N ILE A 120 9.50 16.53 7.89
CA ILE A 120 8.82 17.33 8.90
C ILE A 120 8.92 18.79 8.49
N GLU A 121 7.79 19.48 8.46
CA GLU A 121 7.70 20.91 8.20
C GLU A 121 6.98 21.60 9.34
N THR A 122 7.58 22.67 9.86
CA THR A 122 7.04 23.46 10.96
C THR A 122 7.41 24.93 10.81
N ASP A 123 6.47 25.81 11.15
CA ASP A 123 6.68 27.25 11.28
C ASP A 123 7.18 27.64 12.67
N GLN A 124 7.19 26.68 13.61
CA GLN A 124 7.64 26.90 14.96
C GLN A 124 9.16 27.09 14.96
N LYS A 125 9.62 28.11 15.70
CA LYS A 125 11.06 28.29 15.93
C LYS A 125 11.62 27.02 16.57
N SER A 126 12.74 26.53 16.04
CA SER A 126 13.43 25.39 16.64
C SER A 126 13.74 25.71 18.11
N PRO A 127 13.40 24.81 19.05
CA PRO A 127 13.74 24.99 20.45
C PRO A 127 15.26 25.02 20.65
N ASP A 128 15.71 25.61 21.77
CA ASP A 128 17.13 25.64 22.17
C ASP A 128 17.65 24.24 22.58
N LYS A 129 16.75 23.26 22.72
CA LYS A 129 17.00 21.84 23.05
C LYS A 129 16.23 20.94 22.09
N GLU A 130 16.26 19.63 22.29
CA GLU A 130 15.47 18.68 21.51
C GLU A 130 13.95 18.88 21.64
N HIS A 131 13.20 18.49 20.59
CA HIS A 131 11.74 18.42 20.64
C HIS A 131 11.30 17.27 21.58
N VAL A 132 10.45 17.60 22.56
CA VAL A 132 9.85 16.60 23.45
C VAL A 132 8.65 15.95 22.77
N VAL A 133 8.71 14.63 22.56
CA VAL A 133 7.62 13.83 21.99
C VAL A 133 7.32 12.66 22.92
N SER A 134 6.04 12.37 23.14
CA SER A 134 5.64 11.25 24.01
C SER A 134 6.09 9.89 23.45
N ASN A 135 6.51 9.00 24.34
CA ASN A 135 6.91 7.63 23.95
C ASN A 135 5.80 6.88 23.21
N LYS A 136 4.53 7.08 23.60
CA LYS A 136 3.37 6.47 22.94
C LYS A 136 3.32 6.78 21.44
N VAL A 137 3.56 8.04 21.08
CA VAL A 137 3.58 8.48 19.68
C VAL A 137 4.82 7.95 18.95
N VAL A 138 6.00 8.04 19.59
CA VAL A 138 7.26 7.60 18.98
C VAL A 138 7.26 6.10 18.71
N GLN A 139 6.65 5.27 19.56
CA GLN A 139 6.60 3.82 19.37
C GLN A 139 5.92 3.42 18.06
N ASP A 140 4.77 4.02 17.73
CA ASP A 140 4.09 3.75 16.47
C ASP A 140 4.88 4.30 15.27
N LEU A 141 5.40 5.53 15.37
CA LEU A 141 6.24 6.12 14.33
C LEU A 141 7.51 5.30 14.07
N ARG A 142 8.14 4.71 15.10
CA ARG A 142 9.32 3.85 14.95
C ARG A 142 9.04 2.64 14.07
N LYS A 143 7.85 2.06 14.17
CA LYS A 143 7.42 0.95 13.29
C LYS A 143 7.46 1.39 11.83
N VAL A 144 6.86 2.53 11.51
CA VAL A 144 6.85 3.09 10.14
C VAL A 144 8.24 3.54 9.67
N MET A 145 9.04 4.13 10.56
CA MET A 145 10.41 4.54 10.27
C MET A 145 11.33 3.37 9.97
N SER A 146 11.02 2.15 10.42
CA SER A 146 11.75 0.94 10.08
C SER A 146 11.57 0.48 8.61
N CYS A 147 10.73 1.18 7.83
CA CYS A 147 10.55 0.90 6.41
C CYS A 147 11.87 1.13 5.64
N THR A 148 12.38 0.03 5.10
CA THR A 148 13.63 -0.09 4.33
C THR A 148 13.54 0.42 2.90
N MET A 149 12.36 0.90 2.48
CA MET A 149 12.12 1.28 1.08
C MET A 149 12.43 0.11 0.13
N CYS A 150 11.99 -1.11 0.46
CA CYS A 150 12.18 -2.28 -0.42
C CYS A 150 11.11 -2.43 -1.51
N TRP A 151 10.12 -1.52 -1.58
CA TRP A 151 9.06 -1.49 -2.61
C TRP A 151 8.20 -2.76 -2.77
N LEU A 152 8.40 -3.81 -1.95
CA LEU A 152 7.62 -5.06 -2.00
C LEU A 152 6.13 -4.84 -1.81
N CYS A 153 5.75 -3.87 -0.97
CA CYS A 153 4.34 -3.51 -0.77
C CYS A 153 3.70 -2.88 -2.00
N ASP A 154 4.45 -2.09 -2.79
CA ASP A 154 3.97 -1.53 -4.06
C ASP A 154 3.89 -2.65 -5.11
N GLU A 155 4.93 -3.46 -5.24
CA GLU A 155 5.01 -4.56 -6.20
C GLU A 155 3.94 -5.65 -5.96
N GLY A 156 3.52 -5.85 -4.71
CA GLY A 156 2.38 -6.71 -4.34
C GLY A 156 1.01 -6.07 -4.54
N CYS A 157 0.92 -4.75 -4.72
CA CYS A 157 -0.35 -4.03 -4.73
C CYS A 157 -1.14 -4.26 -6.03
N SER A 158 -2.29 -4.93 -5.93
CA SER A 158 -3.18 -5.16 -7.07
C SER A 158 -3.74 -3.88 -7.68
N THR A 159 -3.97 -2.83 -6.89
CA THR A 159 -4.41 -1.53 -7.39
C THR A 159 -3.39 -0.93 -8.36
N MET A 160 -2.09 -1.00 -8.05
CA MET A 160 -1.04 -0.39 -8.87
C MET A 160 -0.82 -1.12 -10.22
N VAL A 161 -1.26 -2.38 -10.32
CA VAL A 161 -1.29 -3.11 -11.60
C VAL A 161 -2.31 -2.50 -12.56
N VAL A 162 -3.45 -2.04 -12.03
CA VAL A 162 -4.55 -1.48 -12.83
C VAL A 162 -4.37 0.03 -13.04
N ASP A 163 -4.02 0.76 -11.99
CA ASP A 163 -3.77 2.20 -12.04
C ASP A 163 -2.37 2.51 -11.53
N ARG A 164 -1.44 2.64 -12.49
CA ARG A 164 -0.04 3.00 -12.24
C ARG A 164 0.12 4.43 -11.68
N LYS A 165 -0.91 5.29 -11.77
CA LYS A 165 -0.84 6.66 -11.25
C LYS A 165 -1.02 6.70 -9.75
N PHE A 166 -1.72 5.73 -9.15
CA PHE A 166 -1.88 5.63 -7.69
C PHE A 166 -0.53 5.77 -6.98
N VAL A 167 -0.47 6.65 -5.98
CA VAL A 167 0.77 7.01 -5.26
C VAL A 167 1.39 5.83 -4.51
N GLY A 168 0.60 4.80 -4.18
CA GLY A 168 1.11 3.51 -3.70
C GLY A 168 1.28 3.41 -2.18
N PRO A 169 1.29 2.18 -1.64
CA PRO A 169 1.40 1.92 -0.20
C PRO A 169 2.73 2.36 0.41
N LEU A 170 3.85 2.28 -0.30
CA LEU A 170 5.15 2.71 0.21
C LEU A 170 5.17 4.22 0.50
N ALA A 171 4.74 5.03 -0.48
CA ALA A 171 4.68 6.48 -0.32
C ALA A 171 3.69 6.86 0.78
N LEU A 172 2.49 6.27 0.82
CA LEU A 172 1.51 6.53 1.88
C LEU A 172 2.00 6.12 3.27
N THR A 173 2.77 5.03 3.38
CA THR A 173 3.43 4.64 4.63
C THR A 173 4.44 5.70 5.06
N LYS A 174 5.17 6.32 4.13
CA LYS A 174 6.07 7.45 4.45
C LYS A 174 5.31 8.73 4.78
N ALA A 175 4.18 8.99 4.13
CA ALA A 175 3.29 10.11 4.44
C ALA A 175 2.71 10.00 5.85
N TYR A 176 2.37 8.78 6.30
CA TYR A 176 1.91 8.50 7.65
C TYR A 176 2.86 9.10 8.70
N ARG A 177 4.18 8.94 8.52
CA ARG A 177 5.18 9.49 9.44
C ARG A 177 4.97 10.99 9.62
N SER A 178 5.00 11.78 8.55
CA SER A 178 4.86 13.24 8.66
C SER A 178 3.49 13.65 9.18
N VAL A 179 2.41 12.97 8.76
CA VAL A 179 1.05 13.30 9.20
C VAL A 179 0.79 13.00 10.68
N PHE A 180 1.43 11.98 11.25
CA PHE A 180 1.22 11.57 12.65
C PHE A 180 2.33 12.04 13.60
N ASP A 181 3.39 12.65 13.09
CA ASP A 181 4.46 13.24 13.90
C ASP A 181 4.03 14.62 14.44
N PRO A 182 3.99 14.82 15.77
CA PRO A 182 3.50 16.07 16.37
C PRO A 182 4.46 17.24 16.15
N ARG A 183 5.65 17.00 15.60
CA ARG A 183 6.59 18.05 15.21
C ARG A 183 6.22 18.69 13.88
N ASP A 184 5.35 18.07 13.08
CA ASP A 184 4.85 18.61 11.82
C ASP A 184 3.55 19.40 12.03
N ASN A 185 3.49 20.63 11.51
CA ASN A 185 2.33 21.50 11.65
C ASN A 185 1.46 21.60 10.36
N ARG A 186 1.79 20.83 9.31
CA ARG A 186 1.14 20.89 7.99
C ARG A 186 0.08 19.82 7.78
N THR A 187 -0.36 19.16 8.86
CA THR A 187 -1.26 17.99 8.84
C THR A 187 -2.47 18.16 7.91
N GLU A 188 -3.22 19.27 8.01
CA GLU A 188 -4.44 19.47 7.20
C GLU A 188 -4.13 19.61 5.70
N ALA A 189 -3.10 20.39 5.36
CA ALA A 189 -2.65 20.56 3.97
C ALA A 189 -2.18 19.23 3.37
N ARG A 190 -1.42 18.44 4.13
CA ARG A 190 -0.98 17.10 3.74
C ARG A 190 -2.17 16.17 3.50
N LEU A 191 -3.13 16.10 4.42
CA LEU A 191 -4.32 15.25 4.28
C LEU A 191 -5.18 15.65 3.08
N LYS A 192 -5.23 16.95 2.75
CA LYS A 192 -5.90 17.44 1.55
C LYS A 192 -5.19 16.98 0.27
N ASN A 193 -3.86 17.14 0.19
CA ASN A 193 -3.04 16.65 -0.93
C ASN A 193 -3.20 15.13 -1.09
N LEU A 194 -3.06 14.36 0.00
CA LEU A 194 -3.27 12.91 -0.01
C LEU A 194 -4.69 12.49 -0.41
N SER A 195 -5.67 13.39 -0.32
CA SER A 195 -7.06 13.13 -0.73
C SER A 195 -7.33 13.43 -2.19
N GLU A 196 -6.37 13.97 -2.94
CA GLU A 196 -6.52 14.22 -4.36
C GLU A 196 -6.56 12.91 -5.16
N LYS A 197 -6.86 13.03 -6.46
CA LYS A 197 -6.88 11.88 -7.38
C LYS A 197 -5.51 11.19 -7.39
N ASN A 198 -5.48 9.87 -7.49
CA ASN A 198 -4.26 9.07 -7.36
C ASN A 198 -3.68 9.04 -5.94
N GLY A 199 -4.37 9.61 -4.96
CA GLY A 199 -3.95 9.66 -3.55
C GLY A 199 -4.44 8.46 -2.74
N MET A 200 -4.58 8.65 -1.43
CA MET A 200 -4.85 7.57 -0.48
C MET A 200 -6.18 6.84 -0.70
N TRP A 201 -7.16 7.47 -1.36
CA TRP A 201 -8.49 6.92 -1.59
C TRP A 201 -8.55 5.83 -2.67
N ASP A 202 -7.52 5.73 -3.50
CA ASP A 202 -7.49 4.74 -4.60
C ASP A 202 -7.11 3.34 -4.12
N CYS A 203 -6.57 3.20 -2.90
CA CYS A 203 -6.34 1.89 -2.29
C CYS A 203 -7.66 1.10 -2.16
N CYS A 204 -7.68 -0.13 -2.69
CA CYS A 204 -8.86 -0.99 -2.71
C CYS A 204 -8.99 -1.93 -1.49
N HIS A 205 -8.15 -1.76 -0.45
CA HIS A 205 -8.24 -2.51 0.81
C HIS A 205 -8.02 -4.03 0.66
N CYS A 206 -7.17 -4.46 -0.29
CA CYS A 206 -6.88 -5.88 -0.53
C CYS A 206 -5.87 -6.50 0.45
N TYR A 207 -5.30 -5.73 1.38
CA TYR A 207 -4.30 -6.16 2.37
C TYR A 207 -2.95 -6.70 1.84
N GLU A 208 -2.80 -6.90 0.53
CA GLU A 208 -1.56 -7.38 -0.09
C GLU A 208 -0.31 -6.60 0.31
N ALA A 209 -0.41 -5.27 0.43
CA ALA A 209 0.71 -4.42 0.82
C ALA A 209 1.27 -4.77 2.21
N SER A 210 0.42 -5.27 3.12
CA SER A 210 0.81 -5.69 4.47
C SER A 210 1.44 -7.08 4.47
N GLU A 211 0.85 -8.02 3.74
CA GLU A 211 1.39 -9.37 3.56
C GLU A 211 2.81 -9.38 2.95
N HIS A 212 3.08 -8.44 2.04
CA HIS A 212 4.38 -8.32 1.38
C HIS A 212 5.44 -7.55 2.20
N CYS A 213 5.09 -6.97 3.35
CA CYS A 213 6.01 -6.14 4.12
C CYS A 213 6.96 -7.00 4.99
N PRO A 214 8.26 -7.11 4.69
CA PRO A 214 9.18 -7.94 5.47
C PRO A 214 9.48 -7.38 6.87
N LYS A 215 9.10 -6.13 7.13
CA LYS A 215 9.28 -5.43 8.41
C LYS A 215 8.00 -5.44 9.26
N GLY A 216 6.91 -6.02 8.76
CA GLY A 216 5.62 -6.10 9.46
C GLY A 216 5.01 -4.74 9.83
N ILE A 217 5.17 -3.72 8.98
CA ILE A 217 4.75 -2.32 9.25
C ILE A 217 3.24 -2.13 9.10
N ASP A 218 2.59 -3.02 8.36
CA ASP A 218 1.17 -3.00 7.98
C ASP A 218 0.79 -1.73 7.18
N PRO A 219 1.36 -1.51 5.96
CA PRO A 219 1.03 -0.36 5.12
C PRO A 219 -0.46 -0.11 4.91
N THR A 220 -1.27 -1.17 4.81
CA THR A 220 -2.73 -1.05 4.64
C THR A 220 -3.37 -0.34 5.83
N GLU A 221 -2.99 -0.71 7.06
CA GLU A 221 -3.48 -0.07 8.28
C GLU A 221 -3.01 1.39 8.39
N ARG A 222 -1.79 1.70 7.91
CA ARG A 222 -1.30 3.09 7.85
C ARG A 222 -2.12 3.95 6.88
N ILE A 223 -2.52 3.39 5.74
CA ILE A 223 -3.44 4.05 4.80
C ILE A 223 -4.81 4.29 5.46
N PHE A 224 -5.32 3.34 6.24
CA PHE A 224 -6.61 3.51 6.93
C PHE A 224 -6.54 4.58 8.00
N ALA A 225 -5.47 4.62 8.78
CA ALA A 225 -5.27 5.66 9.76
C ALA A 225 -5.17 7.05 9.11
N LEU A 226 -4.49 7.19 7.96
CA LEU A 226 -4.49 8.44 7.18
C LEU A 226 -5.91 8.86 6.76
N ARG A 227 -6.70 7.92 6.23
CA ARG A 227 -8.11 8.16 5.82
C ARG A 227 -8.97 8.58 7.01
N ASN A 228 -8.86 7.89 8.14
CA ASN A 228 -9.59 8.20 9.36
C ASN A 228 -9.23 9.60 9.87
N LYS A 229 -7.93 9.94 9.87
CA LYS A 229 -7.47 11.28 10.27
C LYS A 229 -8.00 12.37 9.32
N ALA A 230 -8.04 12.12 8.01
CA ALA A 230 -8.64 13.03 7.05
C ALA A 230 -10.13 13.29 7.32
N ILE A 231 -10.91 12.22 7.55
CA ILE A 231 -12.35 12.32 7.86
C ILE A 231 -12.60 13.11 9.15
N LYS A 232 -11.81 12.85 10.20
CA LYS A 232 -11.88 13.56 11.49
C LYS A 232 -11.50 15.04 11.35
N ALA A 233 -10.46 15.34 10.58
CA ALA A 233 -9.99 16.70 10.32
C ALA A 233 -10.83 17.48 9.29
N ASN A 234 -11.91 16.90 8.73
CA ASN A 234 -12.65 17.45 7.59
C ASN A 234 -11.79 17.72 6.34
N ALA A 235 -10.60 17.14 6.25
CA ALA A 235 -9.70 17.28 5.12
C ALA A 235 -10.09 16.31 3.99
N GLY A 236 -10.05 16.78 2.74
CA GLY A 236 -10.26 15.95 1.55
C GLY A 236 -11.65 16.06 0.91
N ILE A 237 -12.09 14.98 0.26
CA ILE A 237 -13.27 14.98 -0.61
C ILE A 237 -14.56 14.96 0.24
N PRO A 238 -15.44 15.97 0.12
CA PRO A 238 -16.66 16.05 0.93
C PRO A 238 -17.58 14.84 0.79
N THR A 239 -17.74 14.30 -0.42
CA THR A 239 -18.63 13.15 -0.67
C THR A 239 -18.15 11.90 0.06
N VAL A 240 -16.84 11.63 0.04
CA VAL A 240 -16.23 10.51 0.79
C VAL A 240 -16.50 10.66 2.28
N ARG A 241 -16.17 11.82 2.84
CA ARG A 241 -16.44 12.12 4.26
C ARG A 241 -17.91 11.96 4.62
N ASN A 242 -18.81 12.50 3.80
CA ASN A 242 -20.24 12.42 4.02
C ASN A 242 -20.74 10.97 3.98
N HIS A 243 -20.23 10.16 3.06
CA HIS A 243 -20.52 8.73 2.96
C HIS A 243 -20.17 8.00 4.26
N TYR A 244 -18.94 8.15 4.75
CA TYR A 244 -18.50 7.52 5.99
C TYR A 244 -19.33 7.96 7.19
N ARG A 245 -19.64 9.26 7.31
CA ARG A 245 -20.47 9.80 8.40
C ARG A 245 -21.89 9.25 8.36
N SER A 246 -22.49 9.20 7.17
CA SER A 246 -23.84 8.66 6.99
C SER A 246 -23.90 7.16 7.32
N PHE A 247 -22.92 6.39 6.84
CA PHE A 247 -22.77 4.97 7.18
C PHE A 247 -22.66 4.77 8.69
N ALA A 248 -21.69 5.41 9.34
CA ALA A 248 -21.45 5.29 10.77
C ALA A 248 -22.68 5.70 11.59
N LYS A 249 -23.32 6.82 11.23
CA LYS A 249 -24.56 7.28 11.86
C LYS A 249 -25.68 6.25 11.73
N SER A 250 -25.82 5.62 10.56
CA SER A 250 -26.84 4.61 10.31
C SER A 250 -26.64 3.38 11.19
N VAL A 251 -25.42 2.82 11.21
CA VAL A 251 -25.06 1.66 12.02
C VAL A 251 -25.19 1.97 13.52
N LYS A 252 -24.75 3.14 13.98
CA LYS A 252 -24.88 3.55 15.39
C LYS A 252 -26.33 3.69 15.84
N SER A 253 -27.18 4.30 15.03
CA SER A 253 -28.57 4.56 15.40
C SER A 253 -29.45 3.32 15.30
N HIS A 254 -29.23 2.47 14.29
CA HIS A 254 -30.15 1.39 13.98
C HIS A 254 -29.54 -0.01 14.09
N GLY A 255 -28.22 -0.15 14.19
CA GLY A 255 -27.52 -1.44 14.07
C GLY A 255 -27.51 -1.98 12.65
N TRP A 256 -27.81 -1.13 11.66
CA TRP A 256 -28.01 -1.49 10.25
C TRP A 256 -27.73 -0.29 9.34
N LEU A 257 -27.49 -0.55 8.05
CA LEU A 257 -27.28 0.48 7.03
C LEU A 257 -28.58 0.85 6.31
N ASP A 258 -28.93 2.13 6.30
CA ASP A 258 -29.99 2.71 5.49
C ASP A 258 -29.40 3.14 4.14
N GLU A 259 -29.51 2.29 3.12
CA GLU A 259 -28.89 2.53 1.82
C GLU A 259 -29.52 3.73 1.09
N ALA A 260 -30.80 4.00 1.32
CA ALA A 260 -31.53 5.12 0.71
C ALA A 260 -30.98 6.45 1.24
N ARG A 261 -30.90 6.54 2.58
CA ARG A 261 -30.35 7.69 3.27
C ARG A 261 -28.87 7.85 2.96
N LEU A 262 -28.11 6.76 2.91
CA LEU A 262 -26.68 6.78 2.56
C LEU A 262 -26.44 7.44 1.21
N ALA A 263 -27.19 7.03 0.18
CA ALA A 263 -27.06 7.60 -1.17
C ALA A 263 -27.30 9.12 -1.17
N ILE A 264 -28.35 9.57 -0.48
CA ILE A 264 -28.72 10.98 -0.39
C ILE A 264 -27.70 11.79 0.41
N GLU A 265 -27.33 11.33 1.61
CA GLU A 265 -26.41 12.05 2.50
C GLU A 265 -24.98 12.08 1.94
N THR A 266 -24.57 11.06 1.16
CA THR A 266 -23.26 11.01 0.48
C THR A 266 -23.07 12.19 -0.48
N GLU A 267 -24.02 12.41 -1.38
CA GLU A 267 -23.96 13.53 -2.34
C GLU A 267 -24.10 14.89 -1.64
N GLY A 268 -24.79 14.91 -0.49
CA GLY A 268 -25.16 16.10 0.25
C GLY A 268 -26.56 16.57 -0.10
N LEU A 269 -27.32 17.00 0.91
CA LEU A 269 -28.73 17.41 0.77
C LEU A 269 -28.91 18.62 -0.16
N THR A 270 -27.91 19.49 -0.26
CA THR A 270 -27.94 20.70 -1.09
C THR A 270 -27.41 20.49 -2.51
N ASN A 271 -26.82 19.33 -2.82
CA ASN A 271 -26.19 19.05 -4.11
C ASN A 271 -27.17 18.42 -5.10
N ILE A 272 -28.10 19.23 -5.62
CA ILE A 272 -29.15 18.77 -6.55
C ILE A 272 -28.57 18.06 -7.78
N LYS A 273 -27.46 18.57 -8.35
CA LYS A 273 -26.79 17.95 -9.50
C LYS A 273 -26.24 16.56 -9.17
N GLY A 274 -25.64 16.38 -8.00
CA GLY A 274 -25.16 15.07 -7.52
C GLY A 274 -26.31 14.08 -7.34
N GLN A 275 -27.40 14.52 -6.70
CA GLN A 275 -28.60 13.69 -6.51
C GLN A 275 -29.21 13.24 -7.85
N LEU A 276 -29.29 14.13 -8.84
CA LEU A 276 -29.81 13.80 -10.17
C LEU A 276 -28.98 12.73 -10.88
N LYS A 277 -27.66 12.66 -10.64
CA LYS A 277 -26.79 11.61 -11.20
C LYS A 277 -27.11 10.22 -10.63
N GLN A 278 -27.71 10.13 -9.45
CA GLN A 278 -28.09 8.87 -8.81
C GLN A 278 -29.44 8.32 -9.30
N VAL A 279 -30.27 9.15 -9.96
CA VAL A 279 -31.62 8.79 -10.42
C VAL A 279 -31.63 7.58 -11.36
N PRO A 280 -30.74 7.45 -12.38
CA PRO A 280 -30.73 6.28 -13.25
C PRO A 280 -30.45 4.98 -12.49
N LEU A 281 -29.55 5.02 -11.51
CA LEU A 281 -29.24 3.89 -10.65
C LEU A 281 -30.44 3.52 -9.77
N ALA A 282 -31.10 4.52 -9.17
CA ALA A 282 -32.30 4.33 -8.37
C ALA A 282 -33.44 3.69 -9.18
N ILE A 283 -33.68 4.15 -10.41
CA ILE A 283 -34.69 3.54 -11.32
C ILE A 283 -34.32 2.08 -11.62
N LYS A 284 -33.06 1.80 -11.93
CA LYS A 284 -32.59 0.43 -12.22
C LYS A 284 -32.74 -0.48 -11.01
N ALA A 285 -32.39 0.00 -9.82
CA ALA A 285 -32.56 -0.73 -8.56
C ALA A 285 -34.03 -1.03 -8.29
N PHE A 286 -34.90 -0.03 -8.42
CA PHE A 286 -36.35 -0.18 -8.25
C PHE A 286 -36.94 -1.21 -9.22
N ARG A 287 -36.59 -1.15 -10.51
CA ARG A 287 -37.02 -2.12 -11.53
C ARG A 287 -36.58 -3.56 -11.24
N LYS A 288 -35.48 -3.75 -10.50
CA LYS A 288 -34.99 -5.06 -10.07
C LYS A 288 -35.53 -5.51 -8.71
N GLY A 289 -36.51 -4.80 -8.17
CA GLY A 289 -37.06 -5.08 -6.83
C GLY A 289 -36.11 -4.72 -5.68
N LYS A 290 -34.93 -4.16 -5.98
CA LYS A 290 -33.98 -3.67 -4.97
C LYS A 290 -34.40 -2.27 -4.57
N ARG A 291 -35.37 -2.18 -3.66
CA ARG A 291 -35.88 -0.92 -3.13
C ARG A 291 -35.00 -0.53 -1.93
N PRO A 292 -34.12 0.49 -2.05
CA PRO A 292 -33.52 1.08 -0.86
C PRO A 292 -34.66 1.83 -0.16
N LEU A 293 -35.33 1.15 0.77
CA LEU A 293 -36.41 1.74 1.55
C LEU A 293 -35.77 2.46 2.73
N PRO A 294 -36.30 3.62 3.15
CA PRO A 294 -35.92 4.21 4.43
C PRO A 294 -36.05 3.19 5.56
N TYR A 295 -35.12 3.24 6.53
CA TYR A 295 -34.99 2.21 7.56
C TYR A 295 -36.30 1.86 8.29
N PHE A 296 -37.18 2.83 8.54
CA PHE A 296 -38.45 2.60 9.24
C PHE A 296 -39.44 1.69 8.49
N LEU A 297 -39.21 1.42 7.20
CA LEU A 297 -39.98 0.48 6.39
C LEU A 297 -39.32 -0.91 6.30
N HIS A 298 -38.11 -1.07 6.83
CA HIS A 298 -37.47 -2.38 6.92
C HIS A 298 -37.94 -3.14 8.16
N GLU A 299 -38.24 -4.42 8.00
CA GLU A 299 -38.44 -5.32 9.13
C GLU A 299 -37.18 -5.34 10.02
N LYS A 300 -37.38 -5.41 11.34
CA LYS A 300 -36.27 -5.49 12.29
C LYS A 300 -35.51 -6.79 12.06
N ARG A 301 -34.28 -6.69 11.58
CA ARG A 301 -33.39 -7.85 11.40
C ARG A 301 -32.84 -8.33 12.74
N GLU A 302 -32.69 -9.65 12.84
CA GLU A 302 -32.06 -10.29 13.99
C GLU A 302 -30.62 -9.80 14.20
N GLY A 303 -30.22 -9.60 15.46
CA GLY A 303 -28.84 -9.22 15.81
C GLY A 303 -28.50 -7.72 15.70
N ARG A 304 -29.42 -6.85 15.27
CA ARG A 304 -29.17 -5.39 15.18
C ARG A 304 -28.67 -4.75 16.49
N ASP A 305 -29.23 -5.16 17.63
CA ASP A 305 -28.83 -4.60 18.94
C ASP A 305 -27.43 -5.06 19.33
N ARG A 306 -27.04 -6.26 18.90
CA ARG A 306 -25.67 -6.75 19.07
C ARG A 306 -24.69 -5.93 18.24
N ILE A 307 -25.03 -5.62 16.99
CA ILE A 307 -24.21 -4.75 16.11
C ILE A 307 -24.05 -3.37 16.73
N LYS A 308 -25.14 -2.79 17.24
CA LYS A 308 -25.11 -1.50 17.94
C LYS A 308 -24.16 -1.52 19.13
N ARG A 309 -24.25 -2.55 19.99
CA ARG A 309 -23.33 -2.73 21.13
C ARG A 309 -21.87 -2.89 20.71
N ILE A 310 -21.58 -3.56 19.59
CA ILE A 310 -20.22 -3.70 19.07
C ILE A 310 -19.69 -2.33 18.65
N PHE A 311 -20.51 -1.54 17.96
CA PHE A 311 -20.14 -0.20 17.50
C PHE A 311 -19.89 0.76 18.68
N GLU A 312 -20.77 0.74 19.70
CA GLU A 312 -20.62 1.55 20.93
C GLU A 312 -19.32 1.19 21.67
N LYS A 313 -19.06 -0.10 21.89
CA LYS A 313 -17.81 -0.55 22.51
C LYS A 313 -16.57 -0.15 21.71
N TRP A 314 -16.65 -0.14 20.39
CA TRP A 314 -15.52 0.25 19.55
C TRP A 314 -15.22 1.75 19.70
N GLU A 315 -16.24 2.62 19.68
CA GLU A 315 -16.07 4.06 19.89
C GLU A 315 -15.53 4.40 21.29
N GLU A 316 -15.87 3.63 22.33
CA GLU A 316 -15.33 3.82 23.68
C GLU A 316 -13.83 3.52 23.79
N ASN A 317 -13.28 2.72 22.88
CA ASN A 317 -11.88 2.29 22.88
C ASN A 317 -10.99 3.05 21.86
N GLU A 318 -11.57 3.96 21.06
CA GLU A 318 -10.87 4.78 20.07
C GLU A 318 -10.31 6.10 20.65
#